data_AF-A0A8C9LUB8-F1
#
_entry.id   AF-A0A8C9LUB8-F1
#
_cell.length_a   1.000
_cell.length_b   1.000
_cell.length_c   1.000
_cell.angle_alpha   90.00
_cell.angle_beta   90.00
_cell.angle_gamma   90.00
#
_symmetry.space_group_name_H-M   'P 1'
#
loop_
_entity.id
_entity.type
_entity.pdbx_description
1 polymer ?
#
loop_
_entity_poly.entity_id
_entity_poly.type
_entity_poly.pdbx_seq_one_letter_code
_entity_poly.pdbx_strand_id
1 'polypeptide(L)'
;MGDRRIEKCYFCSGPIYPGHGMMFVRNDCKVFRFCKSKCHKNFKKKRNPHKVRWTKAFWKAAGKELTVDNSFEFEKRRNEPIKYQQELWNKTVDAMKRVEEIKQKCQFRISKKSSKTSILSEPLLQAKGSSWKRKWYSSYKRMWTWKMLLKNLCNHFFCAHLKMPFGYLELLNYFIFYIRSLK
;
A
#
# COMPACT_ATOMS: atom_id res chain seq x y z
N MET A 1 -21.72 -28.19 27.38
CA MET A 1 -20.78 -27.29 28.08
C MET A 1 -19.72 -26.83 27.07
N GLY A 2 -19.73 -25.55 26.68
CA GLY A 2 -18.80 -25.02 25.69
C GLY A 2 -17.49 -24.54 26.33
N ASP A 3 -16.38 -24.69 25.61
CA ASP A 3 -15.11 -24.07 25.94
C ASP A 3 -15.28 -22.53 26.00
N ARG A 4 -14.90 -21.92 27.12
CA ARG A 4 -14.99 -20.46 27.37
C ARG A 4 -13.80 -19.67 26.83
N ARG A 5 -12.88 -20.33 26.11
CA ARG A 5 -11.69 -19.68 25.56
C ARG A 5 -12.02 -18.67 24.44
N ILE A 6 -11.42 -17.49 24.53
CA ILE A 6 -11.41 -16.53 23.43
C ILE A 6 -10.35 -16.97 22.41
N GLU A 7 -10.81 -17.30 21.21
CA GLU A 7 -9.95 -17.79 20.14
C GLU A 7 -9.56 -16.66 19.18
N LYS A 8 -8.44 -16.82 18.47
CA LYS A 8 -8.02 -15.85 17.44
C LYS A 8 -8.51 -16.31 16.07
N CYS A 9 -9.05 -15.38 15.29
CA CYS A 9 -9.43 -15.61 13.91
C CYS A 9 -8.20 -15.85 13.03
N TYR A 10 -8.23 -16.88 12.20
CA TYR A 10 -7.13 -17.21 11.29
C TYR A 10 -6.79 -16.08 10.31
N PHE A 11 -7.81 -15.39 9.77
CA PHE A 11 -7.60 -14.40 8.70
C PHE A 11 -7.28 -13.00 9.22
N CYS A 12 -8.05 -12.51 10.19
CA CYS A 12 -7.92 -11.14 10.68
C CYS A 12 -7.16 -11.02 12.01
N SER A 13 -6.89 -12.14 12.68
CA SER A 13 -6.31 -12.20 14.04
C SER A 13 -7.12 -11.50 15.13
N GLY A 14 -8.38 -11.13 14.86
CA GLY A 14 -9.29 -10.60 15.88
C GLY A 14 -9.86 -11.68 16.80
N PRO A 15 -10.41 -11.31 17.97
CA PRO A 15 -10.99 -12.25 18.92
C PRO A 15 -12.28 -12.88 18.38
N ILE A 16 -12.54 -14.12 18.80
CA ILE A 16 -13.75 -14.89 18.56
C ILE A 16 -14.29 -15.28 19.92
N TYR A 17 -15.47 -14.76 20.25
CA TYR A 17 -16.20 -15.12 21.46
C TYR A 17 -17.00 -16.42 21.25
N PRO A 18 -17.28 -17.19 22.32
CA PRO A 18 -18.10 -18.38 22.23
C PRO A 18 -19.46 -18.10 21.57
N GLY A 19 -19.92 -19.03 20.72
CA GLY A 19 -21.17 -18.88 19.96
C GLY A 19 -21.09 -17.97 18.74
N HIS A 20 -19.93 -17.36 18.45
CA HIS A 20 -19.76 -16.49 17.28
C HIS A 20 -18.83 -17.11 16.23
N GLY A 21 -19.08 -16.79 14.97
CA GLY A 21 -18.19 -17.12 13.86
C GLY A 21 -18.43 -18.51 13.28
N MET A 22 -17.39 -19.08 12.68
CA MET A 22 -17.46 -20.41 12.05
C MET A 22 -16.12 -21.13 12.14
N MET A 23 -16.19 -22.45 12.16
CA MET A 23 -15.03 -23.33 12.18
C MET A 23 -14.99 -24.14 10.88
N PHE A 24 -13.84 -24.19 10.24
CA PHE A 24 -13.57 -25.03 9.08
C PHE A 24 -12.46 -26.02 9.44
N VAL A 25 -12.76 -27.30 9.36
CA VAL A 25 -11.77 -28.37 9.58
C VAL A 25 -11.33 -28.87 8.22
N ARG A 26 -10.02 -28.89 7.99
CA ARG A 26 -9.42 -29.46 6.79
C ARG A 26 -9.01 -30.92 7.06
N ASN A 27 -8.90 -31.71 5.99
CA ASN A 27 -8.50 -33.13 6.05
C ASN A 27 -7.21 -33.38 6.85
N ASP A 28 -6.25 -32.45 6.82
CA ASP A 28 -5.02 -32.51 7.64
C ASP A 28 -5.26 -32.32 9.16
N CYS A 29 -6.50 -32.47 9.64
CA CYS A 29 -6.96 -32.17 11.00
C CYS A 29 -6.71 -30.72 11.45
N LYS A 30 -6.43 -29.80 10.52
CA LYS A 30 -6.20 -28.39 10.84
C LYS A 30 -7.53 -27.66 11.00
N VAL A 31 -7.70 -27.05 12.17
CA VAL A 31 -8.90 -26.29 12.53
C VAL A 31 -8.67 -24.82 12.26
N PHE A 32 -9.45 -24.25 11.35
CA PHE A 32 -9.46 -22.82 11.04
C PHE A 32 -10.70 -22.17 11.65
N ARG A 33 -10.50 -21.23 12.57
CA ARG A 33 -11.58 -20.45 13.18
C ARG A 33 -11.69 -19.08 12.51
N PHE A 34 -12.90 -18.65 12.19
CA PHE A 34 -13.19 -17.36 11.57
C PHE A 34 -14.18 -16.56 12.40
N CYS A 35 -13.90 -15.26 12.59
CA CYS A 35 -14.82 -14.39 13.32
C CYS A 35 -16.10 -14.07 12.52
N LYS A 36 -16.00 -13.84 11.21
CA LYS A 36 -17.11 -13.35 10.36
C LYS A 36 -17.10 -14.03 9.00
N SER A 37 -18.25 -14.03 8.32
CA SER A 37 -18.41 -14.56 6.95
C SER A 37 -17.45 -13.91 5.94
N LYS A 38 -17.10 -12.63 6.11
CA LYS A 38 -16.08 -11.91 5.31
C LYS A 38 -14.72 -12.64 5.33
N CYS A 39 -14.26 -13.03 6.51
CA CYS A 39 -12.98 -13.73 6.69
C CYS A 39 -13.02 -15.11 6.04
N HIS A 40 -14.11 -15.84 6.22
CA HIS A 40 -14.30 -17.15 5.62
C HIS A 40 -14.40 -17.10 4.08
N LYS A 41 -15.15 -16.14 3.51
CA LYS A 41 -15.24 -15.94 2.05
C LYS A 41 -13.87 -15.61 1.44
N ASN A 42 -13.06 -14.79 2.11
CA ASN A 42 -11.70 -14.48 1.64
C ASN A 42 -10.76 -15.69 1.71
N PHE A 43 -10.90 -16.52 2.75
CA PHE A 43 -10.17 -17.77 2.86
C PHE A 43 -10.56 -18.75 1.74
N LYS A 44 -11.86 -18.91 1.45
CA LYS A 44 -12.35 -19.71 0.31
C LYS A 44 -11.82 -19.20 -1.04
N LYS A 45 -11.71 -17.87 -1.19
CA LYS A 45 -11.08 -17.22 -2.36
C LYS A 45 -9.54 -17.31 -2.36
N LYS A 46 -8.94 -18.08 -1.44
CA LYS A 46 -7.48 -18.27 -1.30
C LYS A 46 -6.69 -16.95 -1.24
N ARG A 47 -7.27 -15.88 -0.71
CA ARG A 47 -6.58 -14.60 -0.54
C ARG A 47 -5.53 -14.73 0.56
N ASN A 48 -4.31 -14.25 0.32
CA ASN A 48 -3.25 -14.25 1.32
C ASN A 48 -3.48 -13.10 2.32
N PRO A 49 -3.66 -13.36 3.64
CA PRO A 49 -3.87 -12.31 4.63
C PRO A 49 -2.72 -11.29 4.69
N HIS A 50 -1.47 -11.69 4.42
CA HIS A 50 -0.32 -10.78 4.37
C HIS A 50 -0.39 -9.74 3.25
N LYS A 51 -1.26 -9.92 2.24
CA LYS A 51 -1.48 -8.94 1.17
C LYS A 51 -2.74 -8.10 1.39
N VAL A 52 -3.57 -8.45 2.37
CA VAL A 52 -4.85 -7.79 2.62
C VAL A 52 -4.71 -6.71 3.68
N ARG A 53 -4.80 -5.44 3.25
CA ARG A 53 -4.44 -4.24 4.02
C ARG A 53 -5.13 -4.08 5.38
N TRP A 54 -6.34 -4.61 5.57
CA TRP A 54 -7.10 -4.44 6.82
C TRP A 54 -6.81 -5.52 7.87
N THR A 55 -6.01 -6.54 7.54
CA THR A 55 -5.69 -7.62 8.49
C THR A 55 -4.52 -7.24 9.39
N LYS A 56 -4.50 -7.78 10.62
CA LYS A 56 -3.34 -7.64 11.52
C LYS A 56 -2.07 -8.27 10.95
N ALA A 57 -2.19 -9.38 10.20
CA ALA A 57 -1.05 -10.01 9.53
C ALA A 57 -0.34 -9.06 8.55
N PHE A 58 -1.08 -8.29 7.76
CA PHE A 58 -0.51 -7.24 6.90
C PHE A 58 0.18 -6.15 7.73
N TRP A 59 -0.45 -5.69 8.81
CA TRP A 59 0.09 -4.59 9.62
C TRP A 59 1.40 -4.98 10.31
N LYS A 60 1.51 -6.22 10.80
CA LYS A 60 2.74 -6.79 11.35
C LYS A 60 3.84 -6.91 10.30
N ALA A 61 3.51 -7.46 9.12
CA ALA A 61 4.47 -7.59 8.03
C ALA A 61 4.95 -6.23 7.47
N ALA A 62 4.07 -5.22 7.49
CA ALA A 62 4.38 -3.86 7.06
C ALA A 62 5.08 -3.01 8.15
N GLY A 63 5.38 -3.57 9.32
CA GLY A 63 6.04 -2.86 10.42
C GLY A 63 5.20 -1.74 11.07
N LYS A 64 3.86 -1.79 10.90
CA LYS A 64 2.92 -0.81 11.48
C LYS A 64 2.48 -1.16 12.90
N GLU A 65 2.77 -2.38 13.35
CA GLU A 65 2.49 -2.87 14.70
C GLU A 65 3.78 -3.42 15.32
N LEU A 66 3.88 -3.41 16.65
CA LEU A 66 5.01 -4.00 17.36
C LEU A 66 5.05 -5.51 17.11
N THR A 67 6.15 -6.02 16.57
CA THR A 67 6.32 -7.44 16.25
C THR A 67 7.15 -8.18 17.29
N VAL A 68 8.20 -7.55 17.81
CA VAL A 68 9.15 -8.13 18.78
C VAL A 68 9.13 -7.29 20.05
N ASP A 69 8.52 -7.82 21.10
CA ASP A 69 8.47 -7.20 22.43
C ASP A 69 8.25 -8.26 23.51
N ASN A 70 8.90 -8.08 24.65
CA ASN A 70 8.84 -9.02 25.77
C ASN A 70 7.42 -9.14 26.36
N SER A 71 6.55 -8.14 26.18
CA SER A 71 5.15 -8.22 26.62
C SER A 71 4.35 -9.33 25.93
N PHE A 72 4.76 -9.79 24.74
CA PHE A 72 4.07 -10.87 24.04
C PHE A 72 4.32 -12.25 24.66
N GLU A 73 5.39 -12.42 25.43
CA GLU A 73 5.69 -13.70 26.10
C GLU A 73 4.63 -14.06 27.15
N PHE A 74 3.94 -13.07 27.71
CA PHE A 74 2.87 -13.28 28.68
C PHE A 74 1.61 -13.91 28.06
N GLU A 75 1.38 -13.74 26.75
CA GLU A 75 0.19 -14.28 26.05
C GLU A 75 0.39 -15.73 25.56
N LYS A 76 1.52 -16.36 25.87
CA LYS A 76 1.86 -17.70 25.38
C LYS A 76 0.86 -18.76 25.87
N ARG A 77 0.54 -19.71 25.00
CA ARG A 77 -0.25 -20.88 25.38
C ARG A 77 0.60 -21.78 26.28
N ARG A 78 0.15 -22.03 27.50
CA ARG A 78 0.77 -23.01 28.40
C ARG A 78 0.09 -24.38 28.19
N ASN A 79 0.89 -25.39 27.91
CA ASN A 79 0.42 -26.77 27.74
C ASN A 79 0.43 -27.53 29.08
N GLU A 80 1.29 -27.12 30.02
CA GLU A 80 1.38 -27.69 31.35
C GLU A 80 0.54 -26.89 32.35
N PRO A 81 -0.40 -27.53 33.07
CA PRO A 81 -1.16 -26.88 34.12
C PRO A 81 -0.32 -26.72 35.39
N ILE A 82 -0.51 -25.61 36.08
CA ILE A 82 0.09 -25.35 37.40
C ILE A 82 -0.99 -25.60 38.46
N LYS A 83 -0.59 -26.13 39.63
CA LYS A 83 -1.52 -26.28 40.76
C LYS A 83 -2.08 -24.91 41.17
N TYR A 84 -3.37 -24.87 41.46
CA TYR A 84 -4.03 -23.63 41.88
C TYR A 84 -3.48 -23.14 43.22
N GLN A 85 -3.06 -21.88 43.26
CA GLN A 85 -2.68 -21.14 44.47
C GLN A 85 -3.28 -19.73 44.38
N GLN A 86 -4.09 -19.32 45.36
CA GLN A 86 -4.81 -18.04 45.31
C GLN A 86 -3.86 -16.84 45.21
N GLU A 87 -2.77 -16.85 45.98
CA GLU A 87 -1.78 -15.76 45.98
C GLU A 87 -1.13 -15.59 44.60
N LEU A 88 -0.76 -16.71 43.94
CA LEU A 88 -0.21 -16.69 42.59
C LEU A 88 -1.22 -16.11 41.58
N TRP A 89 -2.49 -16.49 41.69
CA TRP A 89 -3.55 -15.99 40.82
C TRP A 89 -3.78 -14.49 40.97
N ASN A 90 -3.84 -13.98 42.21
CA ASN A 90 -4.00 -12.55 42.48
C ASN A 90 -2.82 -11.74 41.92
N LYS A 91 -1.58 -12.18 42.20
CA LYS A 91 -0.37 -11.57 41.64
C LYS A 91 -0.38 -11.57 40.10
N THR A 92 -0.88 -12.65 39.49
CA THR A 92 -0.99 -12.77 38.04
C THR A 92 -2.00 -11.78 37.46
N VAL A 93 -3.17 -11.63 38.07
CA VAL A 93 -4.21 -10.69 37.62
C VAL A 93 -3.72 -9.25 37.66
N ASP A 94 -3.00 -8.86 38.72
CA ASP A 94 -2.45 -7.51 38.83
C ASP A 94 -1.29 -7.28 37.85
N ALA A 95 -0.42 -8.28 37.67
CA ALA A 95 0.62 -8.23 36.65
C ALA A 95 0.05 -8.08 35.23
N MET A 96 -1.07 -8.76 34.92
CA MET A 96 -1.73 -8.66 33.60
C MET A 96 -2.21 -7.23 33.30
N LYS A 97 -2.79 -6.52 34.27
CA LYS A 97 -3.21 -5.12 34.10
C LYS A 97 -2.02 -4.23 33.75
N ARG A 98 -0.93 -4.39 34.50
CA ARG A 98 0.32 -3.64 34.30
C ARG A 98 0.93 -3.89 32.92
N VAL A 99 0.94 -5.15 32.46
CA VAL A 99 1.47 -5.52 31.14
C VAL A 99 0.64 -4.90 30.02
N GLU A 100 -0.68 -4.85 30.15
CA GLU A 100 -1.56 -4.24 29.15
C GLU A 100 -1.33 -2.73 29.03
N GLU A 101 -1.15 -2.01 30.14
CA GLU A 101 -0.79 -0.58 30.12
C GLU A 101 0.53 -0.32 29.37
N ILE A 102 1.55 -1.14 29.63
CA ILE A 102 2.86 -1.03 28.97
C ILE A 102 2.70 -1.28 27.47
N LYS A 103 1.95 -2.32 27.09
CA LYS A 103 1.69 -2.67 25.70
C LYS A 103 0.98 -1.54 24.96
N GLN A 104 -0.07 -0.96 25.55
CA GLN A 104 -0.78 0.18 24.97
C GLN A 104 0.13 1.39 24.78
N LYS A 105 0.99 1.68 25.76
CA LYS A 105 1.97 2.76 25.68
C LYS A 105 3.00 2.53 24.56
N CYS A 106 3.50 1.31 24.38
CA CYS A 106 4.42 0.95 23.31
C CYS A 106 3.75 1.04 21.92
N GLN A 107 2.53 0.52 21.78
CA GLN A 107 1.77 0.62 20.53
C GLN A 107 1.50 2.07 20.14
N PHE A 108 1.14 2.92 21.10
CA PHE A 108 0.92 4.34 20.87
C PHE A 108 2.17 5.06 20.35
N ARG A 109 3.36 4.72 20.89
CA ARG A 109 4.64 5.27 20.40
C ARG A 109 4.89 4.91 18.94
N ILE A 110 4.62 3.66 18.54
CA ILE A 110 4.79 3.19 17.16
C ILE A 110 3.79 3.88 16.23
N SER A 111 2.53 3.99 16.64
CA SER A 111 1.51 4.70 15.88
C SER A 111 1.92 6.16 15.65
N LYS A 112 2.36 6.87 16.71
CA LYS A 112 2.86 8.25 16.60
C LYS A 112 4.06 8.36 15.67
N LYS A 113 5.01 7.42 15.74
CA LYS A 113 6.17 7.39 14.83
C LYS A 113 5.69 7.28 13.39
N SER A 114 4.81 6.32 13.09
CA SER A 114 4.24 6.13 11.75
C SER A 114 3.53 7.39 11.22
N SER A 115 2.74 8.08 12.04
CA SER A 115 2.05 9.32 11.64
C SER A 115 3.02 10.48 11.38
N LYS A 116 4.09 10.61 12.18
CA LYS A 116 5.14 11.61 11.96
C LYS A 116 5.92 11.35 10.67
N THR A 117 6.24 10.08 10.37
CA THR A 117 6.95 9.74 9.12
C THR A 117 6.12 10.09 7.89
N SER A 118 4.79 9.91 7.92
CA SER A 118 3.93 10.35 6.81
C SER A 118 3.97 11.87 6.62
N ILE A 119 3.87 12.65 7.72
CA ILE A 119 3.91 14.13 7.68
C ILE A 119 5.28 14.65 7.19
N LEU A 120 6.39 13.97 7.53
CA LEU A 120 7.74 14.35 7.09
C LEU A 120 8.10 13.84 5.68
N SER A 121 7.40 12.81 5.17
CA SER A 121 7.65 12.26 3.83
C SER A 121 7.09 13.12 2.70
N GLU A 122 6.01 13.87 2.96
CA GLU A 122 5.31 14.70 1.97
C GLU A 122 6.13 15.93 1.53
N PRO A 123 6.80 16.68 2.44
CA PRO A 123 7.73 17.74 2.06
C PRO A 123 9.02 17.23 1.41
N LEU A 124 9.52 16.05 1.83
CA LEU A 124 10.76 15.45 1.28
C LEU A 124 10.57 14.89 -0.14
N LEU A 125 9.38 14.37 -0.47
CA LEU A 125 9.03 13.95 -1.84
C LEU A 125 8.89 15.15 -2.78
N GLN A 126 8.42 16.30 -2.29
CA GLN A 126 8.44 17.56 -3.04
C GLN A 126 9.87 18.11 -3.21
N ALA A 127 10.74 17.96 -2.19
CA ALA A 127 12.14 18.39 -2.26
C ALA A 127 12.99 17.53 -3.23
N LYS A 128 12.76 16.21 -3.32
CA LYS A 128 13.44 15.32 -4.28
C LYS A 128 12.94 15.46 -5.73
N GLY A 129 11.85 16.20 -5.95
CA GLY A 129 11.28 16.48 -7.27
C GLY A 129 11.95 17.59 -8.08
N SER A 130 13.19 18.00 -7.80
CA SER A 130 13.73 19.22 -8.42
C SER A 130 15.25 19.29 -8.69
N SER A 131 15.99 18.18 -8.78
CA SER A 131 17.39 18.24 -9.24
C SER A 131 17.56 17.67 -10.66
N TRP A 132 17.11 16.42 -10.89
CA TRP A 132 17.21 15.77 -12.20
C TRP A 132 16.28 16.40 -13.26
N LYS A 133 15.07 16.85 -12.86
CA LYS A 133 14.15 17.58 -13.75
C LYS A 133 14.71 18.94 -14.22
N ARG A 134 15.43 19.68 -13.37
CA ARG A 134 16.13 20.93 -13.76
C ARG A 134 17.29 20.66 -14.72
N LYS A 135 18.05 19.58 -14.51
CA LYS A 135 19.15 19.15 -15.39
C LYS A 135 18.66 18.73 -16.78
N TRP A 136 17.55 17.99 -16.83
CA TRP A 136 16.92 17.55 -18.08
C TRP A 136 16.28 18.72 -18.86
N TYR A 137 15.60 19.66 -18.18
CA TYR A 137 15.00 20.85 -18.82
C TYR A 137 16.07 21.84 -19.35
N SER A 138 17.21 21.97 -18.66
CA SER A 138 18.36 22.75 -19.14
C SER A 138 19.02 22.11 -20.38
N SER A 139 19.13 20.78 -20.42
CA SER A 139 19.61 20.03 -21.58
C SER A 139 18.66 20.16 -22.79
N TYR A 140 17.34 20.10 -22.57
CA TYR A 140 16.34 20.27 -23.62
C TYR A 140 16.32 21.71 -24.15
N LYS A 141 16.51 22.72 -23.30
CA LYS A 141 16.59 24.15 -23.70
C LYS A 141 17.86 24.48 -24.49
N ARG A 142 19.00 23.84 -24.19
CA ARG A 142 20.23 23.91 -25.01
C ARG A 142 20.07 23.27 -26.39
N MET A 143 19.28 22.21 -26.48
CA MET A 143 19.01 21.51 -27.75
C MET A 143 18.01 22.26 -28.64
N TRP A 144 17.09 23.02 -28.02
CA TRP A 144 16.09 23.83 -28.73
C TRP A 144 16.64 25.15 -29.30
N THR A 145 17.60 25.80 -28.64
CA THR A 145 18.29 26.97 -29.20
C THR A 145 19.14 26.62 -30.42
N TRP A 146 19.73 25.42 -30.48
CA TRP A 146 20.45 24.93 -31.66
C TRP A 146 19.52 24.51 -32.80
N LYS A 147 18.36 23.90 -32.50
CA LYS A 147 17.33 23.57 -33.53
C LYS A 147 16.64 24.79 -34.14
N MET A 148 16.56 25.91 -33.40
CA MET A 148 16.07 27.20 -33.92
C MET A 148 17.13 27.93 -34.77
N LEU A 149 18.42 27.88 -34.39
CA LEU A 149 19.54 28.42 -35.19
C LEU A 149 19.74 27.67 -36.53
N LEU A 150 19.56 26.35 -36.55
CA LEU A 150 19.64 25.54 -37.78
C LEU A 150 18.46 25.75 -38.75
N LYS A 151 17.30 26.22 -38.27
CA LYS A 151 16.18 26.59 -39.17
C LYS A 151 16.34 27.96 -39.81
N ASN A 152 17.09 28.89 -39.20
CA ASN A 152 17.36 30.21 -39.78
C ASN A 152 18.65 30.30 -40.61
N LEU A 153 19.49 29.26 -40.63
CA LEU A 153 20.63 29.13 -41.55
C LEU A 153 20.29 28.37 -42.86
N CYS A 154 19.23 27.56 -42.88
CA CYS A 154 18.79 26.87 -44.10
C CYS A 154 17.86 27.69 -45.01
N ASN A 155 17.42 28.89 -44.61
CA ASN A 155 16.57 29.76 -45.44
C ASN A 155 17.34 30.79 -46.29
N HIS A 156 18.69 30.77 -46.30
CA HIS A 156 19.48 31.68 -47.15
C HIS A 156 20.31 30.96 -48.24
N PHE A 157 20.50 29.64 -48.19
CA PHE A 157 21.41 28.93 -49.11
C PHE A 157 20.76 28.00 -50.14
N PHE A 158 19.42 28.03 -50.27
CA PHE A 158 18.71 27.22 -51.28
C PHE A 158 17.70 28.04 -52.08
N CYS A 159 18.13 29.21 -52.58
CA CYS A 159 17.37 30.06 -53.49
C CYS A 159 18.03 30.24 -54.87
N ALA A 160 19.03 29.42 -55.22
CA ALA A 160 19.74 29.58 -56.49
C ALA A 160 20.29 28.26 -57.06
N HIS A 161 19.43 27.31 -57.43
CA HIS A 161 19.61 26.54 -58.67
C HIS A 161 18.46 25.52 -58.89
N LEU A 162 17.87 25.57 -60.09
CA LEU A 162 17.19 24.48 -60.83
C LEU A 162 15.68 24.22 -60.58
N LYS A 163 14.88 24.90 -61.41
CA LYS A 163 13.79 24.40 -62.29
C LYS A 163 13.08 23.09 -61.88
N MET A 164 11.79 23.22 -61.58
CA MET A 164 10.76 22.16 -61.56
C MET A 164 9.79 22.32 -62.75
N PRO A 165 9.35 21.24 -63.42
CA PRO A 165 8.11 21.22 -64.20
C PRO A 165 6.99 20.41 -63.53
N PHE A 166 5.82 21.07 -63.40
CA PHE A 166 4.43 20.65 -63.61
C PHE A 166 3.91 19.24 -63.21
N GLY A 167 2.83 19.24 -62.40
CA GLY A 167 1.96 18.06 -62.18
C GLY A 167 0.83 18.24 -61.16
N TYR A 168 -0.18 19.05 -61.51
CA TYR A 168 -1.63 19.03 -61.16
C TYR A 168 -2.10 18.66 -59.73
N LEU A 169 -2.75 19.58 -58.98
CA LEU A 169 -4.16 20.03 -59.12
C LEU A 169 -5.15 18.87 -59.23
N GLU A 170 -5.67 18.37 -58.09
CA GLU A 170 -7.05 17.87 -57.94
C GLU A 170 -7.55 17.80 -56.48
N LEU A 171 -6.69 17.98 -55.45
CA LEU A 171 -7.13 17.90 -54.04
C LEU A 171 -7.57 19.24 -53.40
N LEU A 172 -7.37 20.38 -54.08
CA LEU A 172 -7.75 21.71 -53.55
C LEU A 172 -9.21 22.11 -53.85
N ASN A 173 -9.89 21.41 -54.77
CA ASN A 173 -11.31 21.67 -55.05
C ASN A 173 -12.28 20.95 -54.09
N TYR A 174 -11.83 19.89 -53.40
CA TYR A 174 -12.63 19.24 -52.35
C TYR A 174 -12.67 20.06 -51.05
N PHE A 175 -11.62 20.83 -50.76
CA PHE A 175 -11.51 21.63 -49.53
C PHE A 175 -12.28 22.96 -49.61
N ILE A 176 -12.43 23.54 -50.80
CA ILE A 176 -13.20 24.78 -51.02
C ILE A 176 -14.72 24.52 -51.03
N PHE A 177 -15.18 23.32 -51.42
CA PHE A 177 -16.60 22.95 -51.37
C PHE A 177 -17.10 22.70 -49.93
N TYR A 178 -16.26 22.16 -49.05
CA TYR A 178 -16.64 21.87 -47.65
C TYR A 178 -16.79 23.12 -46.77
N ILE A 179 -15.97 24.16 -47.00
CA ILE A 179 -16.00 25.40 -46.20
C ILE A 179 -17.19 26.31 -46.60
N ARG A 180 -17.82 26.09 -47.76
CA ARG A 180 -18.98 26.88 -48.21
C ARG A 180 -20.34 26.31 -47.78
N SER A 181 -20.37 25.13 -47.14
CA SER A 181 -21.59 24.47 -46.62
C SER A 181 -21.80 24.61 -45.10
N LEU A 182 -20.97 25.41 -44.42
CA LEU A 182 -21.13 25.78 -43.00
C LEU A 182 -21.43 27.28 -42.86
N LYS A 183 -22.41 27.73 -43.63
CA LYS A 183 -23.19 28.96 -43.40
C LYS A 183 -24.67 28.61 -43.53
#